data_AF-A0A098QW61-F1
#
_entry.id   AF-A0A098QW61-F1
#
_cell.length_a   1.000
_cell.length_b   1.000
_cell.length_c   1.000
_cell.angle_alpha   90.00
_cell.angle_beta   90.00
_cell.angle_gamma   90.00
#
_symmetry.space_group_name_H-M   'P 1'
#
loop_
_entity.id
_entity.type
_entity.pdbx_description
1 polymer ?
#
loop_
_entity_poly.entity_id
_entity_poly.type
_entity_poly.pdbx_seq_one_letter_code
_entity_poly.pdbx_strand_id
1 'polypeptide(L)'
;MVKVRYTTGMKTTLPITPILFLLALGILVALSGCASVPDEVPENLTAPELFQAAQEYADQGNYKAAHVYVDAVFTRFSEDPEQRLTAEYHRAHYHAKEGKTDLALQEFQAIIDEYEDQPGQNEADADQSGEQGALPSWILVLAQAKFQELQQTDE
;
A
#
# COMPACT_ATOMS: atom_id res chain seq x y z
N MET A 1 -56.84 -13.27 -60.30
CA MET A 1 -55.85 -14.02 -59.49
C MET A 1 -54.83 -13.02 -58.96
N VAL A 2 -54.86 -12.75 -57.64
CA VAL A 2 -54.02 -11.74 -56.99
C VAL A 2 -52.70 -12.38 -56.57
N LYS A 3 -51.57 -11.79 -56.98
CA LYS A 3 -50.22 -12.26 -56.65
C LYS A 3 -49.77 -11.55 -55.37
N VAL A 4 -49.78 -12.27 -54.24
CA VAL A 4 -49.23 -11.78 -52.97
C VAL A 4 -47.70 -11.85 -53.05
N ARG A 5 -47.03 -10.70 -52.92
CA ARG A 5 -45.58 -10.62 -52.69
C ARG A 5 -45.35 -10.26 -51.23
N TYR A 6 -44.65 -11.11 -50.50
CA TYR A 6 -44.14 -10.80 -49.16
C TYR A 6 -43.00 -9.79 -49.29
N THR A 7 -43.08 -8.69 -48.56
CA THR A 7 -42.06 -7.63 -48.49
C THR A 7 -41.00 -7.99 -47.45
N THR A 8 -39.75 -8.02 -47.92
CA THR A 8 -38.51 -7.48 -47.34
C THR A 8 -38.23 -7.69 -45.84
N GLY A 9 -37.07 -8.29 -45.59
CA GLY A 9 -36.54 -8.57 -44.26
C GLY A 9 -35.90 -7.39 -43.55
N MET A 10 -35.61 -7.62 -42.28
CA MET A 10 -34.89 -6.72 -41.39
C MET A 10 -33.69 -7.49 -40.85
N LYS A 11 -32.49 -7.15 -41.33
CA LYS A 11 -31.22 -7.62 -40.77
C LYS A 11 -30.67 -6.48 -39.92
N THR A 12 -30.91 -6.51 -38.63
CA THR A 12 -30.38 -5.53 -37.67
C THR A 12 -28.93 -5.90 -37.36
N THR A 13 -27.98 -5.31 -38.08
CA THR A 13 -26.56 -5.36 -37.72
C THR A 13 -26.22 -4.12 -36.88
N LEU A 14 -26.29 -4.25 -35.56
CA LEU A 14 -25.74 -3.24 -34.64
C LEU A 14 -24.21 -3.20 -34.79
N PRO A 15 -23.59 -2.03 -35.01
CA PRO A 15 -22.15 -1.92 -35.15
C PRO A 15 -21.49 -2.11 -33.76
N ILE A 16 -20.70 -3.16 -33.62
CA ILE A 16 -19.99 -3.54 -32.38
C ILE A 16 -18.85 -2.54 -32.06
N THR A 17 -18.35 -1.85 -33.08
CA THR A 17 -17.22 -0.92 -33.04
C THR A 17 -17.41 0.31 -32.14
N PRO A 18 -18.53 1.08 -32.21
CA PRO A 18 -18.77 2.21 -31.31
C PRO A 18 -18.99 1.80 -29.85
N ILE A 19 -19.50 0.60 -29.59
CA ILE A 19 -19.72 0.08 -28.22
C ILE A 19 -18.37 -0.18 -27.55
N LEU A 20 -17.43 -0.84 -28.24
CA LEU A 20 -16.07 -1.05 -27.75
C LEU A 20 -15.32 0.27 -27.48
N PHE A 21 -15.54 1.28 -28.32
CA PHE A 21 -14.89 2.59 -28.18
C PHE A 21 -15.42 3.36 -26.96
N LEU A 22 -16.73 3.32 -26.70
CA LEU A 22 -17.35 3.92 -25.51
C LEU A 22 -16.94 3.20 -24.22
N LEU A 23 -16.75 1.88 -24.28
CA LEU A 23 -16.32 1.08 -23.13
C LEU A 23 -14.85 1.39 -22.77
N ALA A 24 -13.98 1.54 -23.77
CA ALA A 24 -12.60 1.97 -23.58
C ALA A 24 -12.50 3.40 -23.01
N LEU A 25 -13.35 4.33 -23.47
CA LEU A 25 -13.39 5.69 -22.96
C LEU A 25 -13.92 5.77 -21.51
N GLY A 26 -14.89 4.93 -21.16
CA GLY A 26 -15.40 4.82 -19.79
C GLY A 26 -14.35 4.29 -18.79
N ILE A 27 -13.50 3.34 -19.22
CA ILE A 27 -12.39 2.82 -18.40
C ILE A 27 -11.33 3.91 -18.16
N LEU A 28 -11.05 4.76 -19.16
CA LEU A 28 -10.04 5.82 -19.03
C LEU A 28 -10.46 6.92 -18.04
N VAL A 29 -11.77 7.24 -17.97
CA VAL A 29 -12.31 8.22 -17.01
C VAL A 29 -12.34 7.66 -15.58
N ALA A 30 -12.53 6.35 -15.41
CA ALA A 30 -12.54 5.70 -14.10
C ALA A 30 -11.17 5.70 -13.39
N LEU A 31 -10.07 5.87 -14.14
CA LEU A 31 -8.70 5.91 -13.60
C LEU A 31 -8.28 7.31 -13.11
N SER A 32 -9.13 8.32 -13.30
CA SER A 32 -8.83 9.72 -12.91
C SER A 32 -9.36 10.03 -11.50
N GLY A 33 -9.10 9.14 -10.53
CA GLY A 33 -9.37 9.42 -9.13
C GLY A 33 -8.42 10.52 -8.64
N CYS A 34 -8.97 11.66 -8.24
CA CYS A 34 -8.20 12.77 -7.67
C CYS A 34 -7.78 12.40 -6.24
N ALA A 35 -6.65 11.70 -6.10
CA ALA A 35 -6.05 11.44 -4.80
C ALA A 35 -5.37 12.72 -4.30
N SER A 36 -6.07 13.52 -3.48
CA SER A 36 -5.48 14.71 -2.86
C SER A 36 -4.52 14.30 -1.77
N VAL A 37 -3.38 14.98 -1.68
CA VAL A 37 -2.48 14.88 -0.52
C VAL A 37 -2.98 15.88 0.53
N PRO A 38 -3.05 15.52 1.82
CA PRO A 38 -3.38 16.46 2.88
C PRO A 38 -2.39 17.62 2.91
N ASP A 39 -2.89 18.84 3.09
CA ASP A 39 -2.04 20.02 3.21
C ASP A 39 -1.35 20.10 4.58
N GLU A 40 -1.99 19.59 5.64
CA GLU A 40 -1.46 19.61 7.02
C GLU A 40 -1.82 18.33 7.78
N VAL A 41 -0.86 17.79 8.55
CA VAL A 41 -1.08 16.66 9.47
C VAL A 41 -1.42 17.20 10.86
N PRO A 42 -2.61 16.92 11.42
CA PRO A 42 -2.99 17.45 12.72
C PRO A 42 -1.94 17.12 13.80
N GLU A 43 -1.54 18.12 14.58
CA GLU A 43 -0.39 18.01 15.50
C GLU A 43 -0.65 17.08 16.69
N ASN A 44 -1.91 16.91 17.06
CA ASN A 44 -2.34 16.16 18.24
C ASN A 44 -2.58 14.66 17.99
N LEU A 45 -2.26 14.16 16.78
CA LEU A 45 -2.39 12.74 16.48
C LEU A 45 -1.32 11.92 17.19
N THR A 46 -1.77 10.83 17.79
CA THR A 46 -0.93 9.76 18.35
C THR A 46 -0.30 8.92 17.23
N ALA A 47 0.78 8.18 17.52
CA ALA A 47 1.40 7.30 16.53
C ALA A 47 0.42 6.26 15.92
N PRO A 48 -0.46 5.60 16.70
CA PRO A 48 -1.49 4.71 16.12
C PRO A 48 -2.44 5.43 15.16
N GLU A 49 -2.87 6.65 15.47
CA GLU A 49 -3.75 7.44 14.57
C GLU A 49 -3.02 7.86 13.29
N LEU A 50 -1.72 8.19 13.39
CA LEU A 50 -0.89 8.48 12.22
C LEU A 50 -0.73 7.23 11.33
N PHE A 51 -0.49 6.06 11.91
CA PHE A 51 -0.39 4.82 11.14
C PHE A 51 -1.71 4.39 10.52
N GLN A 52 -2.82 4.55 11.24
CA GLN A 52 -4.14 4.30 10.68
C GLN A 52 -4.38 5.21 9.47
N ALA A 53 -4.13 6.51 9.60
CA ALA A 53 -4.27 7.45 8.49
C ALA A 53 -3.36 7.08 7.31
N ALA A 54 -2.10 6.73 7.57
CA ALA A 54 -1.18 6.28 6.52
C ALA A 54 -1.73 5.07 5.75
N GLN A 55 -2.21 4.05 6.47
CA GLN A 55 -2.81 2.86 5.87
C GLN A 55 -4.08 3.19 5.07
N GLU A 56 -4.97 4.03 5.60
CA GLU A 56 -6.19 4.44 4.89
C GLU A 56 -5.88 5.11 3.54
N TYR A 57 -4.84 5.94 3.46
CA TYR A 57 -4.39 6.53 2.19
C TYR A 57 -3.69 5.51 1.29
N ALA A 58 -2.87 4.63 1.85
CA ALA A 58 -2.19 3.58 1.08
C ALA A 58 -3.18 2.58 0.46
N ASP A 59 -4.26 2.23 1.17
CA ASP A 59 -5.34 1.37 0.68
C ASP A 59 -6.10 1.99 -0.49
N GLN A 60 -6.11 3.32 -0.59
CA GLN A 60 -6.63 4.08 -1.72
C GLN A 60 -5.62 4.23 -2.87
N GLY A 61 -4.41 3.68 -2.72
CA GLY A 61 -3.29 3.84 -3.67
C GLY A 61 -2.61 5.22 -3.59
N ASN A 62 -2.95 6.04 -2.60
CA ASN A 62 -2.35 7.37 -2.40
C ASN A 62 -1.09 7.27 -1.52
N TYR A 63 -0.06 6.61 -2.02
CA TYR A 63 1.20 6.42 -1.29
C TYR A 63 1.89 7.73 -0.95
N LYS A 64 1.70 8.78 -1.76
CA LYS A 64 2.23 10.12 -1.45
C LYS A 64 1.63 10.68 -0.16
N ALA A 65 0.33 10.55 0.05
CA ALA A 65 -0.29 10.94 1.32
C ALA A 65 0.08 9.99 2.46
N ALA A 66 0.20 8.69 2.19
CA ALA A 66 0.62 7.72 3.19
C ALA A 66 2.01 8.04 3.76
N HIS A 67 2.98 8.38 2.90
CA HIS A 67 4.32 8.80 3.31
C HIS A 67 4.30 10.06 4.20
N VAL A 68 3.41 11.02 3.95
CA VAL A 68 3.27 12.22 4.80
C VAL A 68 2.92 11.86 6.26
N TYR A 69 2.05 10.87 6.48
CA TYR A 69 1.71 10.44 7.84
C TYR A 69 2.80 9.58 8.48
N VAL A 70 3.52 8.76 7.70
CA VAL A 70 4.71 8.03 8.18
C VAL A 70 5.82 9.00 8.59
N ASP A 71 6.08 10.04 7.81
CA ASP A 71 7.06 11.09 8.11
C ASP A 71 6.70 11.89 9.38
N ALA A 72 5.41 12.07 9.64
CA ALA A 72 4.95 12.66 10.89
C ALA A 72 5.30 11.78 12.10
N VAL A 73 5.31 10.44 11.96
CA VAL A 73 5.78 9.55 13.03
C VAL A 73 7.28 9.72 13.27
N PHE A 74 8.11 9.74 12.21
CA PHE A 74 9.54 10.01 12.34
C PHE A 74 9.84 11.34 13.03
N THR A 75 9.04 12.36 12.75
CA THR A 75 9.22 13.69 13.33
C THR A 75 8.85 13.73 14.81
N ARG A 76 7.79 13.02 15.22
CA ARG A 76 7.17 13.16 16.55
C ARG A 76 7.54 12.06 17.54
N PHE A 77 7.93 10.88 17.05
CA PHE A 77 8.12 9.66 17.85
C PHE A 77 9.43 8.94 17.54
N SER A 78 10.45 9.62 16.98
CA SER A 78 11.74 9.00 16.61
C SER A 78 12.51 8.39 17.78
N GLU A 79 12.31 8.89 18.99
CA GLU A 79 12.94 8.39 20.21
C GLU A 79 12.31 7.09 20.73
N ASP A 80 11.13 6.71 20.23
CA ASP A 80 10.47 5.44 20.54
C ASP A 80 10.86 4.39 19.48
N PRO A 81 11.68 3.38 19.82
CA PRO A 81 12.17 2.39 18.85
C PRO A 81 11.04 1.60 18.17
N GLU A 82 9.97 1.29 18.89
CA GLU A 82 8.82 0.57 18.33
C GLU A 82 8.11 1.43 17.28
N GLN A 83 7.89 2.72 17.56
CA GLN A 83 7.23 3.62 16.60
C GLN A 83 8.13 3.90 15.40
N ARG A 84 9.43 4.08 15.62
CA ARG A 84 10.41 4.28 14.54
C ARG A 84 10.44 3.08 13.60
N LEU A 85 10.63 1.87 14.10
CA LEU A 85 10.70 0.67 13.27
C LEU A 85 9.37 0.36 12.58
N THR A 86 8.24 0.66 13.22
CA THR A 86 6.93 0.53 12.57
C THR A 86 6.81 1.49 11.38
N ALA A 87 7.29 2.73 11.53
CA ALA A 87 7.32 3.72 10.45
C ALA A 87 8.25 3.30 9.30
N GLU A 88 9.43 2.73 9.62
CA GLU A 88 10.36 2.19 8.61
C GLU A 88 9.74 1.05 7.83
N TYR A 89 9.08 0.12 8.52
CA TYR A 89 8.36 -0.98 7.86
C TYR A 89 7.27 -0.44 6.91
N HIS A 90 6.46 0.53 7.34
CA HIS A 90 5.44 1.12 6.48
C HIS A 90 6.05 1.84 5.26
N ARG A 91 7.14 2.59 5.44
CA ARG A 91 7.84 3.24 4.32
C ARG A 91 8.31 2.21 3.29
N ALA A 92 8.99 1.16 3.74
CA ALA A 92 9.45 0.06 2.89
C ALA A 92 8.29 -0.64 2.18
N HIS A 93 7.21 -0.90 2.90
CA HIS A 93 6.00 -1.50 2.34
C HIS A 93 5.36 -0.63 1.26
N TYR A 94 5.29 0.69 1.46
CA TYR A 94 4.75 1.60 0.46
C TYR A 94 5.67 1.73 -0.76
N HIS A 95 6.99 1.75 -0.58
CA HIS A 95 7.93 1.69 -1.70
C HIS A 95 7.76 0.42 -2.53
N ALA A 96 7.54 -0.74 -1.90
CA ALA A 96 7.23 -1.98 -2.60
C ALA A 96 5.93 -1.85 -3.43
N LYS A 97 4.87 -1.27 -2.84
CA LYS A 97 3.59 -1.03 -3.53
C LYS A 97 3.70 -0.03 -4.68
N GLU A 98 4.62 0.92 -4.60
CA GLU A 98 4.95 1.87 -5.67
C GLU A 98 5.82 1.26 -6.79
N GLY A 99 6.22 -0.01 -6.67
CA GLY A 99 7.08 -0.71 -7.64
C GLY A 99 8.57 -0.35 -7.51
N LYS A 100 8.98 0.27 -6.40
CA LYS A 100 10.37 0.59 -6.08
C LYS A 100 11.04 -0.59 -5.37
N THR A 101 11.06 -1.76 -6.03
CA THR A 101 11.46 -3.04 -5.43
C THR A 101 12.85 -2.99 -4.79
N ASP A 102 13.87 -2.50 -5.52
CA ASP A 102 15.25 -2.42 -5.01
C ASP A 102 15.34 -1.59 -3.72
N LEU A 103 14.63 -0.46 -3.66
CA LEU A 103 14.60 0.41 -2.49
C LEU A 103 13.88 -0.27 -1.33
N ALA A 104 12.74 -0.92 -1.59
CA ALA A 104 12.02 -1.64 -0.56
C ALA A 104 12.83 -2.80 0.02
N LEU A 105 13.54 -3.56 -0.83
CA LEU A 105 14.46 -4.61 -0.41
C LEU A 105 15.56 -4.06 0.51
N GLN A 106 16.18 -2.93 0.11
CA GLN A 106 17.19 -2.27 0.93
C GLN A 106 16.62 -1.86 2.31
N GLU A 107 15.43 -1.29 2.36
CA GLU A 107 14.83 -0.82 3.60
C GLU A 107 14.35 -1.96 4.50
N PHE A 108 13.78 -3.02 3.93
CA PHE A 108 13.45 -4.22 4.71
C PHE A 108 14.70 -4.90 5.27
N GLN A 109 15.78 -4.97 4.49
CA GLN A 109 17.05 -5.50 4.99
C GLN A 109 17.59 -4.67 6.15
N ALA A 110 17.53 -3.34 6.07
CA ALA A 110 17.98 -2.47 7.16
C ALA A 110 17.22 -2.73 8.47
N ILE A 111 15.91 -2.98 8.39
CA ILE A 111 15.10 -3.39 9.56
C ILE A 111 15.59 -4.73 10.09
N ILE A 112 15.81 -5.73 9.23
CA ILE A 112 16.29 -7.05 9.63
C ILE A 112 17.65 -6.96 10.32
N ASP A 113 18.59 -6.19 9.75
CA ASP A 113 19.93 -5.97 10.30
C ASP A 113 19.86 -5.36 11.71
N GLU A 114 18.96 -4.41 11.96
CA GLU A 114 18.80 -3.80 13.30
C GLU A 114 18.39 -4.82 14.37
N TYR A 115 17.58 -5.82 14.01
CA TYR A 115 17.23 -6.93 14.90
C TYR A 115 18.40 -7.91 15.05
N GLU A 116 19.12 -8.23 13.98
CA GLU A 116 20.27 -9.15 14.02
C GLU A 116 21.44 -8.61 14.85
N ASP A 117 21.64 -7.29 14.85
CA ASP A 117 22.65 -6.62 15.69
C ASP A 117 22.26 -6.58 17.18
N GLN A 118 20.99 -6.85 17.51
CA GLN A 118 20.44 -6.83 18.88
C GLN A 118 19.70 -8.14 19.25
N PRO A 119 20.34 -9.33 19.11
CA PRO A 119 19.63 -10.61 19.12
C PRO A 119 18.94 -10.96 20.46
N GLY A 120 19.41 -10.40 21.58
CA GLY A 120 18.87 -10.65 22.93
C GLY A 120 17.72 -9.73 23.37
N GLN A 121 17.28 -8.80 22.51
CA GLN A 121 16.13 -7.90 22.76
C GLN A 121 14.90 -8.27 21.91
N ASN A 122 14.98 -9.37 21.17
CA ASN A 122 13.95 -9.81 20.21
C ASN A 122 13.09 -10.97 20.74
N GLU A 123 13.39 -11.44 21.95
CA GLU A 123 12.70 -12.55 22.61
C GLU A 123 11.75 -12.01 23.68
N ALA A 124 10.45 -11.97 23.35
CA ALA A 124 9.41 -12.29 24.31
C ALA A 124 8.14 -12.68 23.54
N ASP A 125 7.72 -13.93 23.74
CA ASP A 125 6.30 -14.24 23.81
C ASP A 125 5.69 -13.30 24.85
N ALA A 126 5.10 -12.20 24.40
CA ALA A 126 4.52 -11.18 25.26
C ALA A 126 3.19 -11.70 25.84
N ASP A 127 3.27 -12.65 26.77
CA ASP A 127 2.29 -12.74 27.84
C ASP A 127 2.48 -11.53 28.76
N GLN A 128 1.37 -10.97 29.18
CA GLN A 128 1.24 -9.62 29.72
C GLN A 128 2.10 -9.41 30.97
N SER A 129 3.23 -8.70 30.89
CA SER A 129 3.70 -7.73 31.89
C SER A 129 5.10 -7.19 31.59
N GLY A 130 5.12 -5.97 31.06
CA GLY A 130 6.21 -4.99 31.09
C GLY A 130 7.65 -5.44 31.30
N GLU A 131 8.42 -5.45 30.22
CA GLU A 131 9.85 -5.11 30.27
C GLU A 131 10.15 -4.10 29.16
N GLN A 132 10.53 -2.89 29.58
CA GLN A 132 10.95 -1.81 28.71
C GLN A 132 12.32 -2.16 28.13
N GLY A 133 12.38 -2.39 26.81
CA GLY A 133 13.65 -2.52 26.09
C GLY A 133 13.70 -3.56 24.98
N ALA A 134 12.64 -4.35 24.76
CA ALA A 134 12.58 -5.32 23.67
C ALA A 134 11.86 -4.73 22.44
N LEU A 135 12.42 -4.93 21.25
CA LEU A 135 11.75 -4.56 20.00
C LEU A 135 10.62 -5.55 19.70
N PRO A 136 9.48 -5.10 19.19
CA PRO A 136 8.37 -6.01 18.90
C PRO A 136 8.72 -6.97 17.76
N SER A 137 8.57 -8.28 17.98
CA SER A 137 8.97 -9.31 17.01
C SER A 137 8.13 -9.31 15.72
N TRP A 138 6.91 -8.76 15.75
CA TRP A 138 6.02 -8.75 14.59
C TRP A 138 6.61 -7.92 13.43
N ILE A 139 7.37 -6.86 13.70
CA ILE A 139 7.99 -6.04 12.65
C ILE A 139 9.04 -6.86 11.89
N LEU A 140 9.88 -7.60 12.61
CA LEU A 140 10.88 -8.48 12.01
C LEU A 140 10.23 -9.54 11.12
N VAL A 141 9.19 -10.21 11.62
CA VAL A 141 8.46 -11.24 10.86
C VAL A 141 7.89 -10.68 9.57
N LEU A 142 7.26 -9.50 9.62
CA LEU A 142 6.69 -8.86 8.44
C LEU A 142 7.78 -8.41 7.45
N ALA A 143 8.88 -7.82 7.94
CA ALA A 143 10.00 -7.39 7.12
C ALA A 143 10.64 -8.58 6.39
N GLN A 144 10.92 -9.67 7.10
CA GLN A 144 11.44 -10.91 6.50
C GLN A 144 10.48 -11.49 5.45
N ALA A 145 9.18 -11.58 5.78
CA ALA A 145 8.19 -12.10 4.84
C ALA A 145 8.12 -11.27 3.55
N LYS A 146 8.11 -9.94 3.67
CA LYS A 146 8.07 -9.03 2.51
C LYS A 146 9.36 -9.04 1.72
N PHE A 147 10.50 -9.08 2.39
CA PHE A 147 11.80 -9.19 1.74
C PHE A 147 11.90 -10.47 0.88
N GLN A 148 11.52 -11.62 1.44
CA GLN A 148 11.50 -12.89 0.71
C GLN A 148 10.50 -12.90 -0.46
N GLU A 149 9.31 -12.32 -0.26
CA GLU A 149 8.32 -12.18 -1.32
C GLU A 149 8.87 -11.39 -2.52
N LEU A 150 9.53 -10.25 -2.26
CA LEU A 150 10.07 -9.40 -3.32
C LEU A 150 11.24 -10.05 -4.07
N GLN A 151 12.11 -10.79 -3.38
CA GLN A 151 13.20 -11.53 -4.04
C GLN A 151 12.69 -12.59 -5.03
N GLN A 152 11.53 -13.18 -4.78
CA GLN A 152 10.93 -14.19 -5.67
C GLN A 152 10.25 -13.57 -6.90
N THR A 153 9.95 -12.28 -6.88
CA THR A 153 9.28 -11.60 -7.99
C THR A 153 10.22 -11.09 -9.09
N ASP A 154 11.54 -11.10 -8.84
CA ASP A 154 12.57 -10.66 -9.79
C ASP A 154 13.09 -11.81 -10.71
N GLU A 155 12.59 -13.05 -10.55
CA GLU A 155 12.96 -14.23 -11.33
C GLU A 155 12.05 -14.53 -12.55
#